data_AF-A0A3M6C484-F1
#
_entry.id   AF-A0A3M6C484-F1
#
_cell.length_a   1.000
_cell.length_b   1.000
_cell.length_c   1.000
_cell.angle_alpha   90.00
_cell.angle_beta   90.00
_cell.angle_gamma   90.00
#
_symmetry.space_group_name_H-M   'P 1'
#
loop_
_entity.id
_entity.type
_entity.pdbx_description
1 polymer ?
#
loop_
_entity_poly.entity_id
_entity_poly.type
_entity_poly.pdbx_seq_one_letter_code
_entity_poly.pdbx_strand_id
1 'polypeptide(L)' 'MLGNDVNDSHTNIMAGALYLRDQNKEFGDMGAALRAYNSGPDKVNKADLSDTGGVGGSSYPADVLNFAKIIESGQGNLPA' A
#
# COMPACT_ATOMS: atom_id res chain seq x y z
N MET A 1 -18.46 11.96 -5.73
CA MET A 1 -17.75 10.71 -6.05
C MET A 1 -16.33 11.09 -6.44
N LEU A 2 -15.31 10.37 -5.94
CA LEU A 2 -13.97 10.42 -6.53
C LEU A 2 -14.14 10.03 -8.01
N GLY A 3 -13.57 10.84 -8.89
CA GLY A 3 -13.98 11.10 -10.27
C GLY A 3 -14.11 9.89 -11.20
N ASN A 4 -14.87 10.12 -12.27
CA ASN A 4 -15.27 9.13 -13.28
C ASN A 4 -14.12 8.68 -14.20
N ASP A 5 -12.91 9.22 -14.05
CA ASP A 5 -11.73 8.86 -14.83
C ASP A 5 -10.60 8.39 -13.91
N VAL A 6 -10.26 7.11 -14.00
CA VAL A 6 -9.16 6.50 -13.24
C VAL A 6 -7.78 6.96 -13.70
N ASN A 7 -7.71 7.59 -14.89
CA ASN A 7 -6.47 8.11 -15.46
C ASN A 7 -6.20 9.57 -15.04
N ASP A 8 -7.15 10.24 -14.38
CA ASP A 8 -6.87 11.54 -13.77
C ASP A 8 -5.92 11.34 -12.58
N SER A 9 -4.66 11.74 -12.75
CA SER A 9 -3.59 11.52 -11.78
C SER A 9 -3.93 12.13 -10.41
N HIS A 10 -4.56 13.31 -10.40
CA HIS A 10 -4.93 14.00 -9.17
C HIS A 10 -5.96 13.20 -8.36
N THR A 11 -7.06 12.77 -9.02
CA THR A 11 -8.09 11.97 -8.37
C THR A 11 -7.55 10.61 -7.94
N ASN A 12 -6.71 9.96 -8.77
CA ASN A 12 -6.14 8.66 -8.47
C ASN A 12 -5.25 8.71 -7.21
N ILE A 13 -4.34 9.69 -7.15
CA ILE A 13 -3.48 9.93 -5.98
C ILE A 13 -4.33 10.18 -4.73
N MET A 14 -5.36 11.03 -4.83
CA MET A 14 -6.24 11.34 -3.71
C MET A 14 -7.01 10.11 -3.22
N ALA A 15 -7.60 9.34 -4.14
CA ALA A 15 -8.35 8.13 -3.81
C ALA A 15 -7.46 7.07 -3.13
N GLY A 16 -6.27 6.83 -3.69
CA GLY A 16 -5.29 5.92 -3.10
C GLY A 16 -4.83 6.36 -1.71
N ALA A 17 -4.52 7.65 -1.54
CA ALA A 17 -4.11 8.20 -0.24
C ALA A 17 -5.21 8.12 0.82
N LEU A 18 -6.47 8.42 0.45
CA LEU A 18 -7.61 8.31 1.36
C LEU A 18 -7.84 6.86 1.77
N TYR A 19 -7.77 5.92 0.82
CA TYR A 19 -7.93 4.50 1.12
C TYR A 19 -6.82 3.98 2.03
N LEU A 20 -5.55 4.27 1.74
CA LEU A 20 -4.42 3.89 2.58
C LEU A 20 -4.52 4.49 4.00
N ARG A 21 -4.95 5.75 4.12
CA ARG A 21 -5.19 6.39 5.41
C ARG A 21 -6.22 5.61 6.22
N ASP A 22 -7.30 5.18 5.60
CA ASP A 22 -8.38 4.47 6.30
C ASP A 22 -7.94 3.05 6.70
N GLN A 23 -7.13 2.36 5.89
CA GLN A 23 -6.47 1.11 6.29
C GLN A 23 -5.50 1.32 7.47
N ASN A 24 -4.71 2.40 7.46
CA ASN A 24 -3.81 2.68 8.57
C ASN A 24 -4.55 2.98 9.88
N LYS A 25 -5.75 3.58 9.82
CA LYS A 25 -6.62 3.75 11.00
C LYS A 25 -7.16 2.42 11.52
N GLU A 26 -7.54 1.51 10.62
CA GLU A 26 -8.11 0.21 10.98
C GLU A 26 -7.04 -0.71 11.60
N PHE A 27 -5.85 -0.76 10.99
CA PHE A 27 -4.82 -1.73 11.37
C PHE A 27 -3.84 -1.19 12.40
N GLY A 28 -3.60 0.13 12.44
CA GLY A 28 -2.65 0.79 13.34
C GLY A 28 -1.17 0.52 13.03
N ASP A 29 -0.90 -0.22 11.96
CA ASP A 29 0.41 -0.62 11.49
C ASP A 29 0.48 -0.42 9.97
N MET A 30 1.51 0.28 9.50
CA MET A 30 1.64 0.62 8.09
C MET A 30 1.87 -0.62 7.22
N GLY A 31 2.56 -1.65 7.73
CA GLY A 31 2.77 -2.90 7.00
C GLY A 31 1.45 -3.64 6.75
N ALA A 32 0.64 -3.77 7.80
CA ALA A 32 -0.71 -4.33 7.71
C ALA A 32 -1.64 -3.48 6.84
N ALA A 33 -1.55 -2.15 6.91
CA ALA A 33 -2.31 -1.25 6.05
C ALA A 33 -1.96 -1.40 4.56
N LEU A 34 -0.67 -1.55 4.24
CA LEU A 34 -0.21 -1.83 2.88
C LEU A 34 -0.63 -3.22 2.39
N ARG A 35 -0.64 -4.21 3.28
CA ARG A 35 -1.21 -5.53 2.98
C ARG A 35 -2.70 -5.43 2.67
N ALA A 36 -3.47 -4.70 3.48
CA ALA A 36 -4.90 -4.45 3.23
C ALA A 36 -5.13 -3.69 1.91
N TYR A 37 -4.29 -2.71 1.61
CA TYR A 37 -4.34 -1.95 0.37
C TYR A 37 -4.19 -2.83 -0.86
N ASN A 38 -3.25 -3.78 -0.83
CA ASN A 38 -2.92 -4.64 -1.97
C ASN A 38 -3.80 -5.90 -2.06
N SER A 39 -4.17 -6.50 -0.93
CA SER A 39 -4.81 -7.82 -0.88
C SER A 39 -6.26 -7.81 -0.39
N GLY A 40 -6.72 -6.68 0.18
CA GLY A 40 -8.01 -6.56 0.85
C GLY A 40 -7.88 -6.68 2.39
N PRO A 41 -8.68 -5.94 3.18
CA PRO A 41 -8.62 -5.96 4.65
C PRO A 41 -8.90 -7.34 5.25
N ASP A 42 -9.79 -8.14 4.64
CA ASP A 42 -10.18 -9.47 5.08
C ASP A 42 -9.08 -10.53 4.89
N LYS A 43 -8.01 -10.20 4.15
CA LYS A 43 -6.85 -11.07 3.89
C LYS A 43 -5.65 -10.77 4.78
N VAL A 44 -5.73 -9.78 5.66
CA VAL A 44 -4.58 -9.35 6.47
C VAL A 44 -4.32 -10.36 7.58
N ASN A 45 -3.18 -11.06 7.47
CA ASN A 45 -2.59 -11.80 8.57
C ASN A 45 -1.52 -10.93 9.27
N LYS A 46 -1.86 -10.35 10.43
CA LYS A 46 -0.92 -9.49 11.18
C LYS A 46 0.33 -10.24 11.67
N ALA A 47 0.28 -11.57 11.77
CA ALA A 47 1.43 -12.37 12.16
C ALA A 47 2.37 -12.68 10.99
N ASP A 48 1.88 -12.59 9.75
CA ASP A 48 2.64 -12.85 8.54
C ASP A 48 2.15 -11.96 7.40
N LEU A 49 2.82 -10.82 7.21
CA LEU A 49 2.49 -9.88 6.14
C LEU A 49 2.87 -10.39 4.75
N SER A 50 3.56 -11.53 4.62
CA SER A 50 3.84 -12.17 3.34
C SER A 50 2.68 -13.06 2.87
N ASP A 51 1.77 -13.43 3.77
CA ASP A 51 0.51 -14.09 3.45
C ASP A 51 -0.39 -13.14 2.67
N THR A 52 -0.70 -13.53 1.44
CA THR A 52 -1.45 -12.71 0.50
C THR A 52 -2.94 -13.01 0.51
N GLY A 53 -3.37 -14.07 1.20
CA GLY A 53 -4.74 -14.60 1.07
C GLY A 53 -5.13 -14.92 -0.37
N GLY A 54 -4.14 -15.15 -1.25
CA GLY A 54 -4.31 -15.41 -2.69
C GLY A 54 -4.29 -14.18 -3.61
N VAL A 55 -4.12 -12.95 -3.09
CA VAL A 55 -4.20 -11.71 -3.89
C VAL A 55 -2.93 -10.86 -3.76
N GLY A 56 -2.31 -10.56 -4.91
CA GLY A 56 -1.17 -9.66 -5.03
C GLY A 56 0.17 -10.26 -4.55
N GLY A 57 1.22 -9.43 -4.52
CA GLY A 57 2.58 -9.87 -4.21
C GLY A 57 2.84 -10.08 -2.71
N SER A 58 3.59 -11.13 -2.36
CA SER A 58 4.01 -11.40 -0.98
C SER A 58 5.00 -10.36 -0.44
N SER A 59 5.84 -9.79 -1.31
CA SER A 59 6.82 -8.75 -0.94
C SER A 59 6.24 -7.34 -0.86
N TYR A 60 4.99 -7.12 -1.31
CA TYR A 60 4.46 -5.78 -1.54
C TYR A 60 4.65 -4.78 -0.37
N PRO A 61 4.29 -5.10 0.89
CA PRO A 61 4.54 -4.17 2.00
C PRO A 61 6.02 -3.87 2.21
N ALA A 62 6.89 -4.88 2.07
CA ALA A 62 8.33 -4.72 2.24
C ALA A 62 8.93 -3.84 1.14
N ASP A 63 8.52 -4.06 -0.12
CA ASP A 63 8.99 -3.28 -1.27
C ASP A 63 8.58 -1.81 -1.14
N VAL A 64 7.31 -1.54 -0.82
CA VAL A 64 6.81 -0.16 -0.66
C VAL A 64 7.52 0.57 0.49
N LEU A 65 7.73 -0.10 1.63
CA LEU A 65 8.47 0.50 2.75
C LEU A 65 9.95 0.73 2.41
N ASN A 66 10.56 -0.13 1.59
CA ASN A 66 11.91 0.08 1.09
C ASN A 66 11.97 1.28 0.13
N PHE A 67 11.02 1.40 -0.81
CA PHE A 67 10.95 2.55 -1.70
C PHE A 67 10.74 3.86 -0.95
N ALA A 68 9.89 3.86 0.09
CA ALA A 68 9.70 5.02 0.95
C ALA A 68 11.03 5.47 1.59
N LYS A 69 11.85 4.54 2.10
CA LYS A 69 13.18 4.83 2.65
C LYS A 69 14.14 5.37 1.60
N ILE A 70 14.16 4.80 0.40
CA ILE A 70 15.00 5.29 -0.71
C ILE A 70 14.62 6.71 -1.09
N ILE A 71 13.32 7.00 -1.19
CA ILE A 71 12.80 8.34 -1.52
C ILE A 71 13.13 9.35 -0.41
N GLU A 72 12.93 8.97 0.86
CA GLU A 72 13.22 9.84 2.01
C GLU A 72 14.71 10.15 2.16
N SER A 73 15.57 9.15 1.98
CA SER A 73 17.02 9.29 2.15
C SER A 73 17.74 9.81 0.91
N GLY A 74 17.15 9.67 -0.28
CA GLY A 74 17.83 9.86 -1.56
C GLY A 74 18.91 8.82 -1.86
N GLN A 75 18.97 7.72 -1.09
CA GLN A 75 20.01 6.69 -1.20
C GLN A 75 19.42 5.36 -1.67
N GLY A 76 20.03 4.75 -2.69
CA GLY A 76 19.60 3.49 -3.30
C GLY A 76 19.00 3.68 -4.70
N ASN A 77 18.49 2.59 -5.29
CA ASN A 77 17.92 2.60 -6.64
C ASN A 77 16.47 2.14 -6.58
N LEU A 78 15.57 2.91 -7.18
CA LEU A 78 14.22 2.47 -7.48
C LEU A 78 14.26 1.54 -8.71
N PRO A 79 13.38 0.52 -8.78
CA PRO A 79 13.22 -0.27 -10.00
C PRO A 79 12.85 0.63 -11.18
N ALA A 80 13.36 0.29 -12.36
CA ALA A 80 13.13 0.99 -13.62
C ALA A 80 11.77 0.66 -14.24
#